data_AF-A0AA97DPC0-F1
#
_entry.id   AF-A0AA97DPC0-F1
#
_cell.length_a   1.000
_cell.length_b   1.000
_cell.length_c   1.000
_cell.angle_alpha   90.00
_cell.angle_beta   90.00
_cell.angle_gamma   90.00
#
_symmetry.space_group_name_H-M   'P 1'
#
loop_
_entity.id
_entity.type
_entity.pdbx_description
1 polymer ?
#
loop_
_entity_poly.entity_id
_entity_poly.type
_entity_poly.pdbx_seq_one_letter_code
_entity_poly.pdbx_strand_id
1 'polypeptide(L)'
;MTAVLTHETAVALLAGKHVLVLNWRDVLHSQAGGAEQYMHEISRRWVEHGIKVTWFTGRDTGQAAADVIDGVRVLRAGGPLAIYARSALKLLRSGETFDAIVDCQNGIPFFSPLFVPADTPIVQLIHHVHQEQFATRFAPPLAALGRFLENSGAKAVYGQRAIAAVSVSTRLELRKLGFTGPVHVVPNGTIDVPARPGPRDPEPTIGVVSRLVPHKRLDLLLGQFAVAARSIPNLRLEIVGDGPEKPRLQQLAMDLGLDHAVTFHGYQPNEVRDDLLNRAWLTTSTSASEGWGCSVVEAAAWGVPCLALQVPGIRDSVVGGRTGWFVDTPTELGAAMVSALEALADADIAEAISAQCQEWARCFTWDRSSELLAGVLLEETLRRRGVDGYASVSDMSTVARFELPAGVDLGSIRSVLRPTDEVRETEGDVEVLIKGRDEFEAFAALKSVGVIAAEVRPAGRSSLLAGPGNGFTPVDAVHDL
;
A
#
# COMPACT_ATOMS: atom_id res chain seq x y z
N MET A 1 14.45 -0.44 30.62
CA MET A 1 14.13 -0.91 29.25
C MET A 1 14.29 0.19 28.19
N THR A 2 14.83 1.37 28.53
CA THR A 2 15.20 2.46 27.62
C THR A 2 16.44 2.16 26.74
N ALA A 3 16.82 0.88 26.62
CA ALA A 3 18.08 0.43 26.03
C ALA A 3 17.89 -0.78 25.07
N VAL A 4 16.68 -0.97 24.52
CA VAL A 4 16.33 -2.22 23.78
C VAL A 4 16.11 -1.99 22.28
N LEU A 5 16.51 -0.84 21.72
CA LEU A 5 16.68 -0.73 20.28
C LEU A 5 18.18 -0.91 19.97
N THR A 6 18.61 -2.17 20.11
CA THR A 6 19.87 -2.69 19.57
C THR A 6 19.90 -2.50 18.04
N HIS A 7 21.02 -2.81 17.39
CA HIS A 7 21.20 -2.78 15.92
C HIS A 7 20.20 -3.64 15.11
N GLU A 8 19.16 -4.19 15.74
CA GLU A 8 18.22 -5.15 15.20
C GLU A 8 17.01 -4.46 14.58
N THR A 9 16.56 -5.01 13.45
CA THR A 9 15.32 -4.62 12.75
C THR A 9 14.09 -4.84 13.64
N ALA A 10 13.03 -4.07 13.43
CA ALA A 10 11.74 -4.24 14.09
C ALA A 10 11.19 -5.67 13.94
N VAL A 11 11.33 -6.29 12.77
CA VAL A 11 10.93 -7.69 12.57
C VAL A 11 11.72 -8.64 13.49
N ALA A 12 13.04 -8.44 13.62
CA ALA A 12 13.88 -9.25 14.51
C ALA A 12 13.48 -9.09 16.00
N LEU A 13 13.13 -7.87 16.43
CA LEU A 13 12.66 -7.61 17.81
C LEU A 13 11.31 -8.29 18.14
N LEU A 14 10.53 -8.66 17.11
CA LEU A 14 9.30 -9.44 17.26
C LEU A 14 9.52 -10.96 17.16
N ALA A 15 10.75 -11.44 16.95
CA ALA A 15 11.02 -12.87 16.88
C ALA A 15 10.53 -13.61 18.15
N GLY A 16 9.89 -14.76 17.94
CA GLY A 16 9.27 -15.55 19.01
C GLY A 16 7.93 -15.01 19.53
N LYS A 17 7.47 -13.84 19.06
CA LYS A 17 6.12 -13.32 19.37
C LYS A 17 5.05 -14.03 18.54
N HIS A 18 3.84 -14.08 19.08
CA HIS A 18 2.66 -14.62 18.41
C HIS A 18 1.70 -13.49 18.00
N VAL A 19 1.64 -13.20 16.69
CA VAL A 19 0.76 -12.18 16.11
C VAL A 19 -0.50 -12.82 15.53
N LEU A 20 -1.66 -12.27 15.88
CA LEU A 20 -2.95 -12.61 15.25
C LEU A 20 -3.30 -11.60 14.17
N VAL A 21 -3.60 -12.08 12.97
CA VAL A 21 -4.15 -11.28 11.88
C VAL A 21 -5.63 -11.61 11.75
N LEU A 22 -6.48 -10.63 12.02
CA LEU A 22 -7.92 -10.70 11.73
C LEU A 22 -8.15 -10.12 10.34
N ASN A 23 -8.51 -10.98 9.40
CA ASN A 23 -8.77 -10.54 8.03
C ASN A 23 -10.03 -11.21 7.49
N TRP A 24 -10.70 -10.58 6.53
CA TRP A 24 -11.95 -11.12 6.02
C TRP A 24 -11.75 -12.41 5.22
N ARG A 25 -10.66 -12.46 4.44
CA ARG A 25 -10.28 -13.55 3.54
C ARG A 25 -8.80 -13.90 3.73
N ASP A 26 -8.42 -15.12 3.40
CA ASP A 26 -7.01 -15.48 3.17
C ASP A 26 -6.69 -15.47 1.67
N VAL A 27 -5.41 -15.61 1.33
CA VAL A 27 -4.88 -15.53 -0.04
C VAL A 27 -5.45 -16.58 -0.99
N LEU A 28 -5.97 -17.72 -0.49
CA LEU A 28 -6.57 -18.78 -1.31
C LEU A 28 -8.09 -18.62 -1.49
N HIS A 29 -8.71 -17.58 -0.94
CA HIS A 29 -10.13 -17.33 -1.14
C HIS A 29 -10.39 -16.93 -2.60
N SER A 30 -11.49 -17.40 -3.20
CA SER A 30 -11.88 -17.07 -4.59
C SER A 30 -12.07 -15.57 -4.89
N GLN A 31 -12.16 -14.74 -3.86
CA GLN A 31 -12.35 -13.30 -3.95
C GLN A 31 -11.18 -12.53 -3.34
N ALA A 32 -10.05 -13.18 -3.04
CA ALA A 32 -8.85 -12.52 -2.55
C ALA A 32 -8.34 -11.49 -3.57
N GLY A 33 -7.73 -10.40 -3.09
CA GLY A 33 -7.10 -9.39 -3.92
C GLY A 33 -5.86 -8.81 -3.25
N GLY A 34 -5.50 -7.58 -3.65
CA GLY A 34 -4.28 -6.92 -3.19
C GLY A 34 -4.20 -6.72 -1.66
N ALA A 35 -5.34 -6.60 -0.96
CA ALA A 35 -5.35 -6.48 0.50
C ALA A 35 -4.91 -7.79 1.18
N GLU A 36 -5.43 -8.93 0.72
CA GLU A 36 -5.01 -10.24 1.21
C GLU A 36 -3.55 -10.54 0.82
N GLN A 37 -3.15 -10.21 -0.41
CA GLN A 37 -1.75 -10.36 -0.84
C GLN A 37 -0.80 -9.51 0.02
N TYR A 38 -1.15 -8.26 0.30
CA TYR A 38 -0.34 -7.37 1.13
C TYR A 38 -0.02 -7.98 2.50
N MET A 39 -1.07 -8.42 3.21
CA MET A 39 -0.86 -8.94 4.55
C MET A 39 -0.16 -10.31 4.48
N HIS A 40 -0.39 -11.10 3.42
CA HIS A 40 0.26 -12.41 3.23
C HIS A 40 1.76 -12.26 3.00
N GLU A 41 2.17 -11.35 2.11
CA GLU A 41 3.59 -11.05 1.82
C GLU A 41 4.35 -10.57 3.06
N ILE A 42 3.70 -9.77 3.90
CA ILE A 42 4.27 -9.37 5.20
C ILE A 42 4.31 -10.56 6.17
N SER A 43 3.22 -11.34 6.26
CA SER A 43 3.14 -12.48 7.19
C SER A 43 4.17 -13.56 6.90
N ARG A 44 4.42 -13.90 5.62
CA ARG A 44 5.45 -14.90 5.25
C ARG A 44 6.84 -14.45 5.67
N ARG A 45 7.18 -13.16 5.51
CA ARG A 45 8.46 -12.57 5.96
C ARG A 45 8.60 -12.57 7.48
N TRP A 46 7.53 -12.21 8.19
CA TRP A 46 7.49 -12.33 9.63
C TRP A 46 7.77 -13.76 10.11
N VAL A 47 7.19 -14.77 9.44
CA VAL A 47 7.45 -16.18 9.73
C VAL A 47 8.90 -16.57 9.44
N GLU A 48 9.47 -16.11 8.31
CA GLU A 48 10.90 -16.32 7.97
C GLU A 48 11.85 -15.78 9.06
N HIS A 49 11.44 -14.72 9.77
CA HIS A 49 12.17 -14.14 10.91
C HIS A 49 11.75 -14.70 12.29
N GLY A 50 11.00 -15.79 12.33
CA GLY A 50 10.66 -16.49 13.58
C GLY A 50 9.50 -15.90 14.36
N ILE A 51 8.71 -15.00 13.77
CA ILE A 51 7.44 -14.53 14.33
C ILE A 51 6.38 -15.60 14.05
N LYS A 52 5.65 -16.03 15.07
CA LYS A 52 4.51 -16.93 14.89
C LYS A 52 3.31 -16.12 14.42
N VAL A 53 2.80 -16.41 13.23
CA VAL A 53 1.64 -15.69 12.67
C VAL A 53 0.43 -16.63 12.55
N THR A 54 -0.71 -16.20 13.10
CA THR A 54 -2.01 -16.86 12.89
C THR A 54 -2.94 -15.91 12.15
N TRP A 55 -3.53 -16.37 11.05
CA TRP A 55 -4.66 -15.71 10.40
C TRP A 55 -5.97 -16.30 10.88
N PHE A 56 -6.97 -15.45 11.11
CA PHE A 56 -8.34 -15.85 11.34
C PHE A 56 -9.26 -15.20 10.29
N THR A 57 -9.83 -16.02 9.41
CA THR A 57 -10.52 -15.56 8.20
C THR A 57 -11.87 -16.23 7.98
N GLY A 58 -12.68 -15.66 7.08
CA GLY A 58 -13.87 -16.32 6.55
C GLY A 58 -13.52 -17.56 5.74
N ARG A 59 -14.45 -18.51 5.69
CA ARG A 59 -14.29 -19.78 4.98
C ARG A 59 -15.05 -19.77 3.66
N ASP A 60 -14.33 -19.93 2.55
CA ASP A 60 -14.92 -20.11 1.23
C ASP A 60 -15.38 -21.55 0.99
N THR A 61 -16.23 -21.75 -0.01
CA THR A 61 -16.73 -23.07 -0.38
C THR A 61 -15.58 -23.99 -0.78
N GLY A 62 -15.52 -25.17 -0.18
CA GLY A 62 -14.49 -26.18 -0.47
C GLY A 62 -13.17 -26.00 0.31
N GLN A 63 -12.95 -24.89 1.01
CA GLN A 63 -11.73 -24.71 1.80
C GLN A 63 -11.74 -25.54 3.09
N ALA A 64 -10.57 -26.01 3.53
CA ALA A 64 -10.39 -26.63 4.85
C ALA A 64 -10.54 -25.58 5.98
N ALA A 65 -10.99 -26.02 7.17
CA ALA A 65 -11.19 -25.14 8.32
C ALA A 65 -9.87 -24.64 8.95
N ALA A 66 -8.77 -25.33 8.72
CA ALA A 66 -7.43 -24.95 9.17
C ALA A 66 -6.41 -25.37 8.11
N ASP A 67 -5.33 -24.60 8.00
CA ASP A 67 -4.30 -24.77 6.98
C ASP A 67 -2.99 -24.10 7.40
N VAL A 68 -1.92 -24.36 6.65
CA VAL A 68 -0.64 -23.65 6.77
C VAL A 68 -0.18 -23.23 5.39
N ILE A 69 -0.06 -21.93 5.15
CA ILE A 69 0.35 -21.35 3.86
C ILE A 69 1.61 -20.54 4.10
N ASP A 70 2.72 -20.91 3.47
CA ASP A 70 4.03 -20.25 3.64
C ASP A 70 4.42 -20.09 5.12
N GLY A 71 4.13 -21.11 5.93
CA GLY A 71 4.38 -21.14 7.38
C GLY A 71 3.38 -20.34 8.23
N VAL A 72 2.46 -19.58 7.62
CA VAL A 72 1.37 -18.87 8.30
C VAL A 72 0.26 -19.85 8.66
N ARG A 73 -0.13 -19.91 9.93
CA ARG A 73 -1.27 -20.75 10.38
C ARG A 73 -2.58 -20.06 10.04
N VAL A 74 -3.39 -20.64 9.16
CA VAL A 74 -4.68 -20.08 8.75
C VAL A 74 -5.82 -20.85 9.41
N LEU A 75 -6.72 -20.14 10.08
CA LEU A 75 -7.94 -20.68 10.69
C LEU A 75 -9.16 -20.03 10.05
N ARG A 76 -10.04 -20.83 9.45
CA ARG A 76 -11.18 -20.37 8.66
C ARG A 76 -12.50 -20.69 9.35
N ALA A 77 -13.31 -19.68 9.65
CA ALA A 77 -14.59 -19.87 10.33
C ALA A 77 -15.66 -18.86 9.94
N GLY A 78 -16.84 -19.36 9.56
CA GLY A 78 -17.98 -18.50 9.19
C GLY A 78 -17.87 -17.95 7.76
N GLY A 79 -18.99 -17.44 7.25
CA GLY A 79 -19.04 -16.73 5.96
C GLY A 79 -18.93 -15.21 6.11
N PRO A 80 -19.30 -14.45 5.06
CA PRO A 80 -19.18 -12.99 4.95
C PRO A 80 -19.51 -12.15 6.20
N LEU A 81 -20.57 -12.48 6.93
CA LEU A 81 -20.98 -11.74 8.14
C LEU A 81 -20.74 -12.53 9.43
N ALA A 82 -20.75 -13.86 9.35
CA ALA A 82 -20.56 -14.70 10.52
C ALA A 82 -19.11 -14.63 11.05
N ILE A 83 -18.14 -14.27 10.20
CA ILE A 83 -16.74 -14.12 10.59
C ILE A 83 -16.56 -13.15 11.76
N TYR A 84 -17.27 -12.01 11.80
CA TYR A 84 -17.17 -11.05 12.91
C TYR A 84 -17.54 -11.67 14.27
N ALA A 85 -18.66 -12.39 14.33
CA ALA A 85 -19.09 -13.08 15.53
C ALA A 85 -18.13 -14.22 15.91
N ARG A 86 -17.57 -14.92 14.91
CA ARG A 86 -16.58 -15.99 15.13
C ARG A 86 -15.26 -15.44 15.64
N SER A 87 -14.81 -14.28 15.16
CA SER A 87 -13.61 -13.59 15.64
C SER A 87 -13.78 -13.16 17.09
N ALA A 88 -14.91 -12.51 17.43
CA ALA A 88 -15.22 -12.15 18.82
C ALA A 88 -15.22 -13.39 19.74
N LEU A 89 -15.83 -14.49 19.28
CA LEU A 89 -15.85 -15.75 20.02
C LEU A 89 -14.45 -16.35 20.21
N LYS A 90 -13.60 -16.31 19.17
CA LYS A 90 -12.22 -16.78 19.23
C LYS A 90 -11.45 -15.98 20.26
N LEU A 91 -11.54 -14.65 20.24
CA LEU A 91 -10.84 -13.78 21.20
C LEU A 91 -11.32 -14.00 22.64
N LEU A 92 -12.64 -14.16 22.86
CA LEU A 92 -13.20 -14.38 24.20
C LEU A 92 -12.99 -15.79 24.76
N ARG A 93 -12.90 -16.81 23.92
CA ARG A 93 -12.91 -18.22 24.35
C ARG A 93 -11.63 -18.99 24.08
N SER A 94 -10.68 -18.46 23.32
CA SER A 94 -9.44 -19.19 23.08
C SER A 94 -8.55 -19.18 24.31
N GLY A 95 -8.04 -20.34 24.70
CA GLY A 95 -6.89 -20.42 25.62
C GLY A 95 -5.56 -20.06 24.96
N GLU A 96 -5.57 -19.60 23.70
CA GLU A 96 -4.40 -19.07 23.00
C GLU A 96 -4.23 -17.59 23.33
N THR A 97 -3.03 -17.19 23.73
CA THR A 97 -2.64 -15.79 23.94
C THR A 97 -1.90 -15.26 22.74
N PHE A 98 -2.16 -14.01 22.37
CA PHE A 98 -1.46 -13.32 21.29
C PHE A 98 -0.71 -12.11 21.86
N ASP A 99 0.53 -11.91 21.43
CA ASP A 99 1.36 -10.78 21.84
C ASP A 99 0.92 -9.47 21.18
N ALA A 100 0.32 -9.56 19.98
CA ALA A 100 -0.25 -8.42 19.26
C ALA A 100 -1.30 -8.85 18.24
N ILE A 101 -2.14 -7.91 17.81
CA ILE A 101 -3.19 -8.13 16.80
C ILE A 101 -3.07 -7.11 15.67
N VAL A 102 -3.13 -7.60 14.43
CA VAL A 102 -3.39 -6.77 13.24
C VAL A 102 -4.86 -6.95 12.86
N ASP A 103 -5.62 -5.86 12.90
CA ASP A 103 -7.06 -5.84 12.61
C ASP A 103 -7.29 -5.20 11.24
N CYS A 104 -7.49 -6.03 10.21
CA CYS A 104 -7.63 -5.58 8.83
C CYS A 104 -9.07 -5.11 8.55
N GLN A 105 -9.25 -3.80 8.40
CA GLN A 105 -10.55 -3.20 8.11
C GLN A 105 -10.85 -3.24 6.61
N ASN A 106 -11.78 -4.10 6.22
CA ASN A 106 -12.33 -4.20 4.86
C ASN A 106 -13.73 -3.57 4.81
N GLY A 107 -13.82 -2.29 5.22
CA GLY A 107 -15.08 -1.56 5.44
C GLY A 107 -15.48 -1.54 6.92
N ILE A 108 -15.81 -2.69 7.51
CA ILE A 108 -16.12 -2.82 8.95
C ILE A 108 -14.92 -3.47 9.66
N PRO A 109 -14.42 -2.91 10.78
CA PRO A 109 -13.36 -3.54 11.57
C PRO A 109 -13.89 -4.69 12.43
N PHE A 110 -13.00 -5.54 12.94
CA PHE A 110 -13.41 -6.68 13.79
C PHE A 110 -13.84 -6.31 15.21
N PHE A 111 -13.65 -5.04 15.61
CA PHE A 111 -13.83 -4.55 16.97
C PHE A 111 -13.04 -5.36 18.00
N SER A 112 -11.85 -5.87 17.61
CA SER A 112 -11.00 -6.67 18.50
C SER A 112 -10.70 -6.05 19.87
N PRO A 113 -10.55 -4.71 20.04
CA PRO A 113 -10.32 -4.13 21.37
C PRO A 113 -11.44 -4.38 22.39
N LEU A 114 -12.65 -4.73 21.94
CA LEU A 114 -13.78 -5.05 22.83
C LEU A 114 -13.71 -6.46 23.43
N PHE A 115 -12.81 -7.31 22.92
CA PHE A 115 -12.79 -8.75 23.22
C PHE A 115 -11.44 -9.22 23.78
N VAL A 116 -10.52 -8.31 24.05
CA VAL A 116 -9.16 -8.59 24.55
C VAL A 116 -8.79 -7.64 25.69
N PRO A 117 -7.76 -7.96 26.50
CA PRO A 117 -7.26 -7.04 27.52
C PRO A 117 -6.89 -5.66 26.94
N ALA A 118 -7.12 -4.60 27.72
CA ALA A 118 -6.98 -3.21 27.25
C ALA A 118 -5.54 -2.86 26.81
N ASP A 119 -4.54 -3.51 27.40
CA ASP A 119 -3.12 -3.36 27.13
C ASP A 119 -2.62 -4.20 25.93
N THR A 120 -3.49 -5.05 25.34
CA THR A 120 -3.15 -5.79 24.12
C THR A 120 -2.79 -4.80 23.00
N PRO A 121 -1.59 -4.91 22.39
CA PRO A 121 -1.21 -4.09 21.24
C PRO A 121 -2.07 -4.47 20.02
N ILE A 122 -2.73 -3.47 19.43
CA ILE A 122 -3.61 -3.66 18.29
C ILE A 122 -3.32 -2.57 17.26
N VAL A 123 -2.95 -2.99 16.06
CA VAL A 123 -2.77 -2.11 14.90
C VAL A 123 -3.92 -2.32 13.93
N GLN A 124 -4.64 -1.26 13.63
CA GLN A 124 -5.68 -1.30 12.61
C GLN A 124 -5.05 -1.10 11.23
N LEU A 125 -5.25 -2.03 10.30
CA LEU A 125 -4.75 -1.92 8.93
C LEU A 125 -5.89 -1.46 8.00
N ILE A 126 -5.68 -0.36 7.28
CA ILE A 126 -6.66 0.25 6.38
C ILE A 126 -6.06 0.40 4.98
N HIS A 127 -6.61 -0.35 4.03
CA HIS A 127 -6.21 -0.28 2.62
C HIS A 127 -6.90 0.84 1.84
N HIS A 128 -8.16 1.12 2.18
CA HIS A 128 -8.99 2.15 1.55
C HIS A 128 -10.06 2.60 2.53
N VAL A 129 -10.42 3.88 2.51
CA VAL A 129 -11.55 4.40 3.30
C VAL A 129 -12.84 4.19 2.49
N HIS A 130 -13.74 3.30 2.94
CA HIS A 130 -14.87 2.80 2.15
C HIS A 130 -16.14 3.66 2.29
N GLN A 131 -16.09 4.97 1.98
CA GLN A 131 -17.26 5.83 2.23
C GLN A 131 -18.52 5.49 1.40
N GLU A 132 -18.42 4.77 0.27
CA GLU A 132 -19.56 4.61 -0.66
C GLU A 132 -19.95 3.16 -1.06
N GLN A 133 -19.31 2.11 -0.55
CA GLN A 133 -19.63 0.74 -0.99
C GLN A 133 -20.74 0.03 -0.18
N PHE A 134 -21.11 0.54 1.00
CA PHE A 134 -22.21 -0.05 1.78
C PHE A 134 -23.60 0.28 1.21
N ALA A 135 -23.75 1.42 0.54
CA ALA A 135 -25.04 1.86 -0.01
C ALA A 135 -25.50 1.01 -1.22
N THR A 136 -24.57 0.37 -1.92
CA THR A 136 -24.84 -0.44 -3.12
C THR A 136 -25.07 -1.91 -2.82
N ARG A 137 -24.69 -2.40 -1.63
CA ARG A 137 -24.70 -3.85 -1.31
C ARG A 137 -25.76 -4.28 -0.27
N PHE A 138 -26.34 -3.35 0.49
CA PHE A 138 -27.31 -3.67 1.55
C PHE A 138 -28.57 -2.79 1.50
N ALA A 139 -29.70 -3.34 1.97
CA ALA A 139 -30.94 -2.60 2.13
C ALA A 139 -30.77 -1.40 3.10
N PRO A 140 -31.59 -0.32 2.97
CA PRO A 140 -31.37 0.96 3.65
C PRO A 140 -31.06 0.92 5.17
N PRO A 141 -31.71 0.10 6.02
CA PRO A 141 -31.40 0.08 7.45
C PRO A 141 -30.03 -0.56 7.76
N LEU A 142 -29.65 -1.60 7.01
CA LEU A 142 -28.33 -2.25 7.15
C LEU A 142 -27.20 -1.36 6.63
N ALA A 143 -27.46 -0.60 5.56
CA ALA A 143 -26.49 0.37 5.05
C ALA A 143 -26.26 1.53 6.05
N ALA A 144 -27.30 1.99 6.75
CA ALA A 144 -27.18 3.01 7.79
C ALA A 144 -26.39 2.51 9.01
N LEU A 145 -26.65 1.28 9.46
CA LEU A 145 -25.89 0.65 10.55
C LEU A 145 -24.42 0.41 10.15
N GLY A 146 -24.16 -0.05 8.92
CA GLY A 146 -22.81 -0.19 8.38
C GLY A 146 -22.04 1.13 8.41
N ARG A 147 -22.64 2.22 7.92
CA ARG A 147 -22.03 3.56 7.95
C ARG A 147 -21.75 4.06 9.37
N PHE A 148 -22.64 3.77 10.33
CA PHE A 148 -22.41 4.12 11.73
C PHE A 148 -21.24 3.33 12.34
N LEU A 149 -21.18 2.01 12.09
CA LEU A 149 -20.12 1.15 12.59
C LEU A 149 -18.77 1.49 11.96
N GLU A 150 -18.74 1.80 10.66
CA GLU A 150 -17.53 2.18 9.93
C GLU A 150 -16.93 3.51 10.41
N ASN A 151 -17.76 4.48 10.80
CA ASN A 151 -17.28 5.80 11.21
C ASN A 151 -17.29 5.97 12.74
N SER A 152 -18.47 6.18 13.33
CA SER A 152 -18.58 6.50 14.76
C SER A 152 -18.19 5.34 15.66
N GLY A 153 -18.57 4.11 15.30
CA GLY A 153 -18.20 2.91 16.04
C GLY A 153 -16.70 2.63 15.97
N ALA A 154 -16.13 2.59 14.76
CA ALA A 154 -14.70 2.39 14.57
C ALA A 154 -13.89 3.49 15.28
N LYS A 155 -14.29 4.76 15.17
CA LYS A 155 -13.63 5.87 15.88
C LYS A 155 -13.71 5.73 17.39
N ALA A 156 -14.85 5.32 17.95
CA ALA A 156 -14.99 5.16 19.40
C ALA A 156 -14.07 4.04 19.95
N VAL A 157 -13.84 2.99 19.16
CA VAL A 157 -13.07 1.81 19.60
C VAL A 157 -11.58 1.92 19.25
N TYR A 158 -11.26 2.46 18.08
CA TYR A 158 -9.90 2.52 17.52
C TYR A 158 -9.31 3.92 17.47
N GLY A 159 -10.07 4.98 17.78
CA GLY A 159 -9.65 6.36 17.56
C GLY A 159 -8.38 6.81 18.29
N GLN A 160 -7.87 6.00 19.23
CA GLN A 160 -6.61 6.22 19.98
C GLN A 160 -5.58 5.09 19.80
N ARG A 161 -5.89 4.11 18.94
CA ARG A 161 -5.01 2.99 18.58
C ARG A 161 -4.12 3.39 17.40
N ALA A 162 -3.01 2.69 17.22
CA ALA A 162 -2.17 2.85 16.04
C ALA A 162 -2.90 2.32 14.80
N ILE A 163 -2.82 3.08 13.70
CA ILE A 163 -3.39 2.72 12.40
C ILE A 163 -2.25 2.66 11.39
N ALA A 164 -2.18 1.57 10.64
CA ALA A 164 -1.37 1.45 9.43
C ALA A 164 -2.24 1.78 8.22
N ALA A 165 -1.92 2.87 7.55
CA ALA A 165 -2.54 3.29 6.30
C ALA A 165 -1.58 2.97 5.14
N VAL A 166 -2.09 2.45 4.03
CA VAL A 166 -1.21 2.08 2.90
C VAL A 166 -0.67 3.26 2.10
N SER A 167 -1.12 4.48 2.38
CA SER A 167 -0.73 5.66 1.62
C SER A 167 -0.93 6.96 2.40
N VAL A 168 -0.28 8.03 1.91
CA VAL A 168 -0.40 9.37 2.48
C VAL A 168 -1.84 9.88 2.32
N SER A 169 -2.48 9.61 1.18
CA SER A 169 -3.87 9.95 0.94
C SER A 169 -4.82 9.25 1.90
N THR A 170 -4.63 7.95 2.15
CA THR A 170 -5.43 7.20 3.13
C THR A 170 -5.27 7.81 4.53
N ARG A 171 -4.04 8.20 4.92
CA ARG A 171 -3.80 8.90 6.19
C ARG A 171 -4.57 10.22 6.26
N LEU A 172 -4.55 11.04 5.21
CA LEU A 172 -5.28 12.31 5.17
C LEU A 172 -6.80 12.11 5.26
N GLU A 173 -7.34 11.09 4.60
CA GLU A 173 -8.76 10.74 4.69
C GLU A 173 -9.16 10.30 6.11
N LEU A 174 -8.32 9.53 6.80
CA LEU A 174 -8.53 9.16 8.20
C LEU A 174 -8.55 10.38 9.13
N ARG A 175 -7.69 11.38 8.88
CA ARG A 175 -7.72 12.66 9.61
C ARG A 175 -9.00 13.45 9.32
N LYS A 176 -9.47 13.48 8.08
CA LYS A 176 -10.77 14.10 7.72
C LYS A 176 -11.95 13.41 8.41
N LEU A 177 -11.87 12.09 8.61
CA LEU A 177 -12.84 11.32 9.40
C LEU A 177 -12.70 11.53 10.92
N GLY A 178 -11.66 12.23 11.35
CA GLY A 178 -11.42 12.63 12.73
C GLY A 178 -10.83 11.53 13.61
N PHE A 179 -10.10 10.57 13.03
CA PHE A 179 -9.23 9.70 13.81
C PHE A 179 -8.08 10.53 14.42
N THR A 180 -7.82 10.37 15.71
CA THR A 180 -6.86 11.21 16.46
C THR A 180 -5.68 10.43 17.03
N GLY A 181 -5.63 9.10 16.86
CA GLY A 181 -4.50 8.25 17.22
C GLY A 181 -3.37 8.28 16.16
N PRO A 182 -2.24 7.60 16.38
CA PRO A 182 -1.15 7.57 15.42
C PRO A 182 -1.57 6.91 14.10
N VAL A 183 -1.25 7.53 12.97
CA VAL A 183 -1.51 6.98 11.65
C VAL A 183 -0.19 6.91 10.88
N HIS A 184 0.31 5.69 10.73
CA HIS A 184 1.57 5.40 10.07
C HIS A 184 1.32 5.02 8.62
N VAL A 185 2.16 5.50 7.71
CA VAL A 185 2.11 5.12 6.30
C VAL A 185 2.97 3.87 6.10
N VAL A 186 2.35 2.80 5.62
CA VAL A 186 3.01 1.52 5.29
C VAL A 186 2.63 1.16 3.85
N PRO A 187 3.37 1.64 2.85
CA PRO A 187 3.07 1.38 1.44
C PRO A 187 3.06 -0.11 1.12
N ASN A 188 2.32 -0.51 0.09
CA ASN A 188 2.42 -1.87 -0.42
C ASN A 188 3.78 -2.09 -1.10
N GLY A 189 4.31 -3.30 -0.99
CA GLY A 189 5.41 -3.73 -1.83
C GLY A 189 4.95 -4.01 -3.28
N THR A 190 5.92 -4.20 -4.15
CA THR A 190 5.75 -4.60 -5.55
C THR A 190 6.61 -5.84 -5.85
N ILE A 191 6.52 -6.32 -7.08
CA ILE A 191 7.41 -7.36 -7.61
C ILE A 191 8.87 -6.91 -7.60
N ASP A 192 9.79 -7.87 -7.73
CA ASP A 192 11.20 -7.55 -7.88
C ASP A 192 11.42 -6.74 -9.16
N VAL A 193 12.10 -5.60 -9.02
CA VAL A 193 12.37 -4.71 -10.16
C VAL A 193 13.52 -5.32 -10.98
N PRO A 194 13.30 -5.69 -12.25
CA PRO A 194 14.34 -6.24 -13.11
C PRO A 194 15.46 -5.21 -13.32
N ALA A 195 16.69 -5.70 -13.45
CA ALA A 195 17.86 -4.86 -13.69
C ALA A 195 17.75 -4.04 -14.98
N ARG A 196 17.12 -4.62 -16.01
CA ARG A 196 16.77 -3.95 -17.26
C ARG A 196 15.40 -4.46 -17.73
N PRO A 197 14.47 -3.59 -18.10
CA PRO A 197 13.24 -4.02 -18.75
C PRO A 197 13.55 -4.58 -20.14
N GLY A 198 12.66 -5.44 -20.63
CA GLY A 198 12.70 -5.95 -22.00
C GLY A 198 12.33 -4.89 -23.03
N PRO A 199 12.48 -5.22 -24.34
CA PRO A 199 12.01 -4.33 -25.39
C PRO A 199 10.48 -4.23 -25.36
N ARG A 200 9.98 -3.01 -25.57
CA ARG A 200 8.56 -2.76 -25.83
C ARG A 200 8.14 -3.41 -27.15
N ASP A 201 6.86 -3.72 -27.28
CA ASP A 201 6.31 -4.19 -28.54
C ASP A 201 6.54 -3.17 -29.68
N PRO A 202 6.74 -3.61 -30.94
CA PRO A 202 6.98 -2.69 -32.05
C PRO A 202 5.83 -1.69 -32.27
N GLU A 203 4.60 -2.13 -32.03
CA GLU A 203 3.39 -1.32 -32.13
C GLU A 203 2.97 -0.81 -30.74
N PRO A 204 2.46 0.44 -30.62
CA PRO A 204 1.99 1.01 -29.36
C PRO A 204 0.97 0.11 -28.67
N THR A 205 1.27 -0.27 -27.42
CA THR A 205 0.43 -1.19 -26.64
C THR A 205 0.18 -0.64 -25.25
N ILE A 206 -1.09 -0.52 -24.88
CA ILE A 206 -1.52 -0.16 -23.52
C ILE A 206 -1.82 -1.45 -22.75
N GLY A 207 -1.07 -1.72 -21.69
CA GLY A 207 -1.25 -2.90 -20.83
C GLY A 207 -1.97 -2.53 -19.54
N VAL A 208 -3.08 -3.21 -19.23
CA VAL A 208 -3.89 -2.94 -18.02
C VAL A 208 -4.09 -4.21 -17.22
N VAL A 209 -3.74 -4.15 -15.93
CA VAL A 209 -4.00 -5.21 -14.95
C VAL A 209 -5.03 -4.71 -13.95
N SER A 210 -6.23 -5.28 -13.97
CA SER A 210 -7.32 -4.81 -13.10
C SER A 210 -8.42 -5.85 -12.92
N ARG A 211 -9.05 -5.85 -11.74
CA ARG A 211 -10.33 -6.57 -11.56
C ARG A 211 -11.42 -5.90 -12.38
N LEU A 212 -12.24 -6.69 -13.07
CA LEU A 212 -13.32 -6.19 -13.93
C LEU A 212 -14.58 -5.94 -13.09
N VAL A 213 -14.57 -4.83 -12.35
CA VAL A 213 -15.65 -4.40 -11.44
C VAL A 213 -16.02 -2.93 -11.65
N PRO A 214 -17.26 -2.50 -11.34
CA PRO A 214 -17.77 -1.19 -11.75
C PRO A 214 -16.91 0.01 -11.32
N HIS A 215 -16.37 0.01 -10.10
CA HIS A 215 -15.57 1.13 -9.60
C HIS A 215 -14.19 1.28 -10.26
N LYS A 216 -13.73 0.29 -11.04
CA LYS A 216 -12.51 0.41 -11.86
C LYS A 216 -12.77 1.15 -13.17
N ARG A 217 -14.04 1.29 -13.56
CA ARG A 217 -14.53 2.06 -14.71
C ARG A 217 -13.82 1.76 -16.03
N LEU A 218 -13.62 0.49 -16.34
CA LEU A 218 -13.01 0.08 -17.61
C LEU A 218 -13.90 0.40 -18.82
N ASP A 219 -15.19 0.67 -18.61
CA ASP A 219 -16.07 1.27 -19.61
C ASP A 219 -15.60 2.67 -20.03
N LEU A 220 -15.11 3.49 -19.09
CA LEU A 220 -14.48 4.77 -19.43
C LEU A 220 -13.22 4.53 -20.26
N LEU A 221 -12.37 3.60 -19.82
CA LEU A 221 -11.13 3.27 -20.52
C LEU A 221 -11.42 2.90 -21.97
N LEU A 222 -12.36 1.98 -22.23
CA LEU A 222 -12.72 1.57 -23.60
C LEU A 222 -13.22 2.75 -24.44
N GLY A 223 -14.08 3.61 -23.88
CA GLY A 223 -14.57 4.80 -24.56
C GLY A 223 -13.45 5.78 -24.93
N GLN A 224 -12.48 5.99 -24.05
CA GLN A 224 -11.36 6.91 -24.27
C GLN A 224 -10.26 6.29 -25.15
N PHE A 225 -10.07 4.97 -25.06
CA PHE A 225 -9.22 4.22 -25.97
C PHE A 225 -9.73 4.31 -27.41
N ALA A 226 -11.05 4.24 -27.64
CA ALA A 226 -11.63 4.46 -28.96
C ALA A 226 -11.29 5.83 -29.55
N VAL A 227 -11.13 6.86 -28.71
CA VAL A 227 -10.68 8.19 -29.16
C VAL A 227 -9.23 8.13 -29.61
N ALA A 228 -8.34 7.54 -28.80
CA ALA A 228 -6.91 7.43 -29.09
C ALA A 228 -6.61 6.55 -30.31
N ALA A 229 -7.31 5.43 -30.48
CA ALA A 229 -7.15 4.49 -31.58
C ALA A 229 -7.47 5.10 -32.96
N ARG A 230 -8.21 6.22 -33.02
CA ARG A 230 -8.42 6.97 -34.27
C ARG A 230 -7.19 7.76 -34.72
N SER A 231 -6.31 8.10 -33.78
CA SER A 231 -5.11 8.92 -34.04
C SER A 231 -3.83 8.08 -34.12
N ILE A 232 -3.77 6.97 -33.39
CA ILE A 232 -2.58 6.10 -33.34
C ILE A 232 -2.87 4.79 -34.11
N PRO A 233 -2.25 4.60 -35.29
CA PRO A 233 -2.37 3.35 -36.05
C PRO A 233 -1.90 2.14 -35.23
N ASN A 234 -2.56 0.99 -35.41
CA ASN A 234 -2.22 -0.28 -34.77
C ASN A 234 -2.16 -0.25 -33.23
N LEU A 235 -2.76 0.76 -32.59
CA LEU A 235 -2.82 0.85 -31.13
C LEU A 235 -3.57 -0.36 -30.55
N ARG A 236 -2.94 -1.07 -29.60
CA ARG A 236 -3.53 -2.21 -28.91
C ARG A 236 -3.81 -1.92 -27.44
N LEU A 237 -4.86 -2.53 -26.90
CA LEU A 237 -5.19 -2.57 -25.48
C LEU A 237 -5.25 -4.02 -25.01
N GLU A 238 -4.36 -4.39 -24.09
CA GLU A 238 -4.31 -5.72 -23.51
C GLU A 238 -4.74 -5.67 -22.04
N ILE A 239 -5.81 -6.38 -21.70
CA ILE A 239 -6.44 -6.34 -20.37
C ILE A 239 -6.29 -7.69 -19.68
N VAL A 240 -5.53 -7.71 -18.59
CA VAL A 240 -5.39 -8.86 -17.67
C VAL A 240 -6.26 -8.65 -16.45
N GLY A 241 -7.05 -9.67 -16.13
CA GLY A 241 -7.92 -9.71 -14.97
C GLY A 241 -9.31 -10.21 -15.31
N ASP A 242 -10.08 -10.50 -14.26
CA ASP A 242 -11.44 -11.02 -14.38
C ASP A 242 -12.38 -10.30 -13.42
N GLY A 243 -13.68 -10.55 -13.58
CA GLY A 243 -14.71 -9.98 -12.76
C GLY A 243 -16.08 -9.97 -13.43
N PRO A 244 -17.13 -9.65 -12.65
CA PRO A 244 -18.51 -9.73 -13.12
C PRO A 244 -18.81 -8.80 -14.32
N GLU A 245 -18.02 -7.75 -14.53
CA GLU A 245 -18.22 -6.81 -15.65
C GLU A 245 -17.68 -7.32 -16.98
N LYS A 246 -16.91 -8.43 -17.00
CA LYS A 246 -16.25 -8.94 -18.21
C LYS A 246 -17.18 -9.07 -19.42
N PRO A 247 -18.36 -9.72 -19.33
CA PRO A 247 -19.24 -9.85 -20.49
C PRO A 247 -19.74 -8.50 -21.02
N ARG A 248 -20.08 -7.58 -20.10
CA ARG A 248 -20.54 -6.23 -20.44
C ARG A 248 -19.46 -5.41 -21.13
N LEU A 249 -18.22 -5.49 -20.64
CA LEU A 249 -17.06 -4.77 -21.20
C LEU A 249 -16.66 -5.31 -22.57
N GLN A 250 -16.72 -6.64 -22.77
CA GLN A 250 -16.48 -7.26 -24.08
C GLN A 250 -17.52 -6.81 -25.11
N GLN A 251 -18.81 -6.78 -24.74
CA GLN A 251 -19.86 -6.26 -25.60
C GLN A 251 -19.64 -4.78 -25.93
N LEU A 252 -19.29 -3.95 -24.94
CA LEU A 252 -19.00 -2.54 -25.16
C LEU A 252 -17.82 -2.34 -26.13
N ALA A 253 -16.76 -3.16 -26.04
CA ALA A 253 -15.65 -3.10 -26.99
C ALA A 253 -16.11 -3.41 -28.42
N MET A 254 -16.99 -4.39 -28.62
CA MET A 254 -17.59 -4.70 -29.92
C MET A 254 -18.47 -3.55 -30.44
N ASP A 255 -19.31 -2.97 -29.58
CA ASP A 255 -20.20 -1.86 -29.93
C ASP A 255 -19.43 -0.60 -30.35
N LEU A 256 -18.21 -0.42 -29.79
CA LEU A 256 -17.28 0.65 -30.15
C LEU A 256 -16.43 0.31 -31.39
N GLY A 257 -16.54 -0.88 -31.96
CA GLY A 257 -15.75 -1.34 -33.11
C GLY A 257 -14.28 -1.62 -32.78
N LEU A 258 -13.98 -2.01 -31.54
CA LEU A 258 -12.63 -2.23 -31.02
C LEU A 258 -12.24 -3.70 -30.90
N ASP A 259 -13.02 -4.61 -31.48
CA ASP A 259 -12.83 -6.07 -31.42
C ASP A 259 -11.45 -6.53 -31.94
N HIS A 260 -10.86 -5.77 -32.87
CA HIS A 260 -9.54 -6.02 -33.43
C HIS A 260 -8.38 -5.42 -32.62
N ALA A 261 -8.66 -4.52 -31.69
CA ALA A 261 -7.67 -3.73 -30.96
C ALA A 261 -7.63 -4.00 -29.45
N VAL A 262 -8.68 -4.62 -28.89
CA VAL A 262 -8.80 -4.89 -27.46
C VAL A 262 -8.81 -6.40 -27.19
N THR A 263 -7.84 -6.87 -26.39
CA THR A 263 -7.77 -8.27 -25.96
C THR A 263 -8.04 -8.39 -24.47
N PHE A 264 -9.02 -9.23 -24.11
CA PHE A 264 -9.31 -9.58 -22.72
C PHE A 264 -8.71 -10.96 -22.40
N HIS A 265 -7.65 -10.98 -21.60
CA HIS A 265 -6.93 -12.22 -21.27
C HIS A 265 -7.61 -13.01 -20.13
N GLY A 266 -8.52 -12.41 -19.38
CA GLY A 266 -9.06 -13.01 -18.15
C GLY A 266 -8.04 -13.02 -17.03
N TYR A 267 -8.32 -13.81 -15.98
CA TYR A 267 -7.32 -14.04 -14.92
C TYR A 267 -6.12 -14.80 -15.48
N GLN A 268 -4.91 -14.30 -15.21
CA GLN A 268 -3.66 -14.88 -15.69
C GLN A 268 -2.67 -15.05 -14.53
N PRO A 269 -1.74 -16.03 -14.63
CA PRO A 269 -0.59 -16.13 -13.75
C PRO A 269 0.29 -14.87 -13.79
N ASN A 270 1.08 -14.66 -12.74
CA ASN A 270 1.94 -13.49 -12.62
C ASN A 270 2.93 -13.39 -13.78
N GLU A 271 3.46 -14.52 -14.27
CA GLU A 271 4.45 -14.54 -15.35
C GLU A 271 3.89 -13.98 -16.67
N VAL A 272 2.62 -14.27 -16.96
CA VAL A 272 1.92 -13.76 -18.16
C VAL A 272 1.58 -12.28 -18.01
N ARG A 273 1.12 -11.88 -16.81
CA ARG A 273 0.90 -10.48 -16.47
C ARG A 273 2.19 -9.66 -16.63
N ASP A 274 3.29 -10.19 -16.12
CA ASP A 274 4.59 -9.55 -16.09
C ASP A 274 5.19 -9.43 -17.50
N ASP A 275 5.08 -10.47 -18.35
CA ASP A 275 5.47 -10.36 -19.76
C ASP A 275 4.69 -9.27 -20.50
N LEU A 276 3.37 -9.21 -20.28
CA LEU A 276 2.51 -8.19 -20.91
C LEU A 276 2.90 -6.78 -20.47
N LEU A 277 3.11 -6.58 -19.16
CA LEU A 277 3.57 -5.28 -18.65
C LEU A 277 4.96 -4.94 -19.19
N ASN A 278 5.90 -5.89 -19.22
CA ASN A 278 7.24 -5.69 -19.75
C ASN A 278 7.28 -5.23 -21.22
N ARG A 279 6.30 -5.63 -22.03
CA ARG A 279 6.21 -5.25 -23.45
C ARG A 279 5.32 -4.03 -23.71
N ALA A 280 4.57 -3.56 -22.71
CA ALA A 280 3.67 -2.42 -22.86
C ALA A 280 4.41 -1.09 -22.98
N TRP A 281 3.80 -0.14 -23.69
CA TRP A 281 4.29 1.24 -23.78
C TRP A 281 3.79 2.08 -22.61
N LEU A 282 2.53 1.85 -22.21
CA LEU A 282 1.81 2.66 -21.26
C LEU A 282 0.88 1.75 -20.46
N THR A 283 0.70 2.04 -19.18
CA THR A 283 -0.42 1.50 -18.40
C THR A 283 -1.41 2.61 -18.06
N THR A 284 -2.65 2.23 -17.74
CA THR A 284 -3.68 3.21 -17.36
C THR A 284 -4.51 2.77 -16.18
N SER A 285 -4.97 3.75 -15.39
CA SER A 285 -5.94 3.53 -14.31
C SER A 285 -7.08 4.53 -14.42
N THR A 286 -8.29 4.00 -14.58
CA THR A 286 -9.56 4.76 -14.65
C THR A 286 -10.40 4.62 -13.38
N SER A 287 -9.82 4.06 -12.32
CA SER A 287 -10.53 3.77 -11.07
C SER A 287 -11.16 5.04 -10.48
N ALA A 288 -12.39 4.93 -10.00
CA ALA A 288 -13.08 6.02 -9.30
C ALA A 288 -12.50 6.27 -7.90
N SER A 289 -11.96 5.22 -7.27
CA SER A 289 -11.32 5.27 -5.97
C SER A 289 -10.24 4.22 -5.89
N GLU A 290 -9.08 4.61 -5.36
CA GLU A 290 -7.93 3.78 -5.05
C GLU A 290 -7.25 4.30 -3.79
N GLY A 291 -6.51 3.42 -3.15
CA GLY A 291 -5.77 3.66 -1.90
C GLY A 291 -4.28 3.45 -2.08
N TRP A 292 -3.87 2.63 -3.06
CA TRP A 292 -2.48 2.53 -3.48
C TRP A 292 -2.32 2.42 -5.00
N GLY A 293 -2.92 1.42 -5.64
CA GLY A 293 -2.71 1.16 -7.08
C GLY A 293 -1.54 0.20 -7.33
N CYS A 294 -1.65 -1.03 -6.82
CA CYS A 294 -0.59 -2.04 -6.92
C CYS A 294 -0.18 -2.31 -8.37
N SER A 295 -1.14 -2.46 -9.29
CA SER A 295 -0.84 -2.72 -10.71
C SER A 295 -0.07 -1.59 -11.38
N VAL A 296 -0.19 -0.36 -10.89
CA VAL A 296 0.56 0.78 -11.41
C VAL A 296 2.02 0.73 -10.97
N VAL A 297 2.28 0.34 -9.73
CA VAL A 297 3.65 0.14 -9.23
C VAL A 297 4.30 -1.12 -9.83
N GLU A 298 3.51 -2.17 -10.11
CA GLU A 298 3.96 -3.35 -10.86
C GLU A 298 4.37 -2.97 -12.30
N ALA A 299 3.58 -2.15 -12.98
CA ALA A 299 3.96 -1.61 -14.30
C ALA A 299 5.23 -0.75 -14.21
N ALA A 300 5.33 0.10 -13.18
CA ALA A 300 6.52 0.92 -12.97
C ALA A 300 7.79 0.08 -12.73
N ALA A 301 7.69 -1.09 -12.10
CA ALA A 301 8.80 -2.03 -11.95
C ALA A 301 9.34 -2.51 -13.30
N TRP A 302 8.45 -2.70 -14.28
CA TRP A 302 8.78 -3.01 -15.67
C TRP A 302 9.18 -1.78 -16.51
N GLY A 303 9.32 -0.59 -15.89
CA GLY A 303 9.66 0.64 -16.61
C GLY A 303 8.50 1.23 -17.41
N VAL A 304 7.27 0.83 -17.13
CA VAL A 304 6.09 1.29 -17.87
C VAL A 304 5.41 2.45 -17.13
N PRO A 305 5.32 3.65 -17.75
CA PRO A 305 4.65 4.78 -17.14
C PRO A 305 3.14 4.61 -17.10
N CYS A 306 2.50 5.31 -16.18
CA CYS A 306 1.05 5.30 -16.01
C CYS A 306 0.40 6.62 -16.42
N LEU A 307 -0.63 6.56 -17.26
CA LEU A 307 -1.57 7.68 -17.47
C LEU A 307 -2.87 7.38 -16.72
N ALA A 308 -3.25 8.24 -15.78
CA ALA A 308 -4.41 7.97 -14.94
C ALA A 308 -5.25 9.21 -14.61
N LEU A 309 -6.49 8.95 -14.19
CA LEU A 309 -7.28 9.96 -13.49
C LEU A 309 -6.63 10.29 -12.15
N GLN A 310 -6.69 11.57 -11.77
CA GLN A 310 -6.08 12.04 -10.54
C GLN A 310 -6.90 11.65 -9.29
N VAL A 311 -6.88 10.37 -8.91
CA VAL A 311 -7.51 9.85 -7.69
C VAL A 311 -6.50 9.65 -6.57
N PRO A 312 -6.87 9.83 -5.28
CA PRO A 312 -5.91 9.95 -4.18
C PRO A 312 -4.87 8.82 -4.11
N GLY A 313 -5.28 7.55 -4.10
CA GLY A 313 -4.32 6.44 -4.07
C GLY A 313 -3.40 6.37 -5.29
N ILE A 314 -3.87 6.72 -6.49
CA ILE A 314 -3.01 6.74 -7.69
C ILE A 314 -2.02 7.91 -7.65
N ARG A 315 -2.38 9.05 -7.03
CA ARG A 315 -1.44 10.16 -6.78
C ARG A 315 -0.27 9.77 -5.88
N ASP A 316 -0.47 8.75 -5.05
CA ASP A 316 0.58 8.24 -4.17
C ASP A 316 1.44 7.17 -4.87
N SER A 317 0.93 6.44 -5.87
CA SER A 317 1.71 5.45 -6.64
C SER A 317 2.35 5.99 -7.92
N VAL A 318 1.97 7.17 -8.40
CA VAL A 318 2.53 7.80 -9.61
C VAL A 318 3.07 9.19 -9.29
N VAL A 319 4.31 9.45 -9.72
CA VAL A 319 4.94 10.76 -9.63
C VAL A 319 4.75 11.48 -10.97
N GLY A 320 3.85 12.46 -10.98
CA GLY A 320 3.46 13.19 -12.21
C GLY A 320 4.66 13.83 -12.91
N GLY A 321 4.74 13.65 -14.23
CA GLY A 321 5.84 14.12 -15.06
C GLY A 321 7.14 13.31 -14.95
N ARG A 322 7.20 12.31 -14.07
CA ARG A 322 8.37 11.44 -13.89
C ARG A 322 8.10 9.97 -14.20
N THR A 323 7.07 9.42 -13.57
CA THR A 323 6.69 8.00 -13.73
C THR A 323 5.35 7.85 -14.45
N GLY A 324 4.84 8.93 -15.03
CA GLY A 324 3.51 8.96 -15.62
C GLY A 324 2.89 10.35 -15.64
N TRP A 325 1.62 10.40 -16.02
CA TRP A 325 0.84 11.62 -16.19
C TRP A 325 -0.55 11.48 -15.59
N PHE A 326 -1.13 12.62 -15.26
CA PHE A 326 -2.50 12.72 -14.75
C PHE A 326 -3.38 13.52 -15.70
N VAL A 327 -4.65 13.16 -15.71
CA VAL A 327 -5.73 14.00 -16.24
C VAL A 327 -6.75 14.28 -15.14
N ASP A 328 -7.29 15.49 -15.16
CA ASP A 328 -8.27 15.94 -14.17
C ASP A 328 -9.68 15.43 -14.52
N THR A 329 -9.99 15.36 -15.82
CA THR A 329 -11.31 14.94 -16.28
C THR A 329 -11.29 13.64 -17.11
N PRO A 330 -12.31 12.79 -16.99
CA PRO A 330 -12.46 11.59 -17.81
C PRO A 330 -12.41 11.83 -19.32
N THR A 331 -12.84 13.01 -19.79
CA THR A 331 -12.91 13.36 -21.21
C THR A 331 -11.57 13.70 -21.84
N GLU A 332 -10.57 14.08 -21.03
CA GLU A 332 -9.22 14.41 -21.51
C GLU A 332 -8.37 13.16 -21.75
N LEU A 333 -8.76 12.03 -21.14
CA LEU A 333 -7.96 10.81 -21.10
C LEU A 333 -7.56 10.30 -22.49
N GLY A 334 -8.48 10.29 -23.46
CA GLY A 334 -8.19 9.82 -24.81
C GLY A 334 -7.17 10.68 -25.55
N ALA A 335 -7.25 12.01 -25.41
CA ALA A 335 -6.25 12.91 -25.99
C ALA A 335 -4.89 12.79 -25.28
N ALA A 336 -4.91 12.66 -23.95
CA ALA A 336 -3.69 12.45 -23.18
C ALA A 336 -3.00 11.11 -23.49
N MET A 337 -3.77 10.05 -23.81
CA MET A 337 -3.21 8.78 -24.28
C MET A 337 -2.41 8.98 -25.57
N VAL A 338 -2.94 9.76 -26.53
CA VAL A 338 -2.24 10.09 -27.78
C VAL A 338 -0.94 10.83 -27.47
N SER A 339 -1.00 11.93 -26.71
CA SER A 339 0.20 12.71 -26.35
C SER A 339 1.26 11.88 -25.63
N ALA A 340 0.84 11.01 -24.70
CA ALA A 340 1.75 10.14 -23.95
C ALA A 340 2.43 9.11 -24.88
N LEU A 341 1.67 8.46 -25.76
CA LEU A 341 2.21 7.48 -26.70
C LEU A 341 3.14 8.12 -27.75
N GLU A 342 2.83 9.33 -28.22
CA GLU A 342 3.70 10.11 -29.10
C GLU A 342 5.01 10.49 -28.42
N ALA A 343 4.97 10.93 -27.16
CA ALA A 343 6.18 11.20 -26.39
C ALA A 343 7.03 9.94 -26.19
N LEU A 344 6.37 8.79 -25.95
CA LEU A 344 7.03 7.50 -25.76
C LEU A 344 7.57 6.89 -27.07
N ALA A 345 7.20 7.43 -28.23
CA ALA A 345 7.80 7.04 -29.51
C ALA A 345 9.24 7.55 -29.67
N ASP A 346 9.61 8.61 -28.93
CA ASP A 346 10.99 9.04 -28.78
C ASP A 346 11.73 8.10 -27.82
N ALA A 347 12.84 7.51 -28.28
CA ALA A 347 13.58 6.50 -27.53
C ALA A 347 14.25 7.07 -26.29
N ASP A 348 14.78 8.30 -26.35
CA ASP A 348 15.49 8.94 -25.24
C ASP A 348 14.49 9.31 -24.13
N ILE A 349 13.32 9.84 -24.52
CA ILE A 349 12.23 10.13 -23.58
C ILE A 349 11.73 8.85 -22.91
N ALA A 350 11.50 7.79 -23.69
CA ALA A 350 11.02 6.52 -23.17
C ALA A 350 12.03 5.86 -22.22
N GLU A 351 13.32 5.88 -22.54
CA GLU A 351 14.37 5.33 -21.69
C GLU A 351 14.47 6.12 -20.37
N ALA A 352 14.42 7.45 -20.43
CA ALA A 352 14.46 8.30 -19.25
C ALA A 352 13.26 8.06 -18.31
N ILE A 353 12.05 8.00 -18.85
CA ILE A 353 10.82 7.74 -18.06
C ILE A 353 10.84 6.31 -17.51
N SER A 354 11.28 5.34 -18.30
CA SER A 354 11.42 3.95 -17.86
C SER A 354 12.36 3.80 -16.66
N ALA A 355 13.54 4.44 -16.73
CA ALA A 355 14.49 4.46 -15.62
C ALA A 355 13.89 5.07 -14.34
N GLN A 356 13.14 6.16 -14.47
CA GLN A 356 12.44 6.79 -13.34
C GLN A 356 11.34 5.90 -12.76
N CYS A 357 10.55 5.24 -13.61
CA CYS A 357 9.55 4.28 -13.17
C CYS A 357 10.17 3.16 -12.33
N GLN A 358 11.29 2.58 -12.78
CA GLN A 358 11.98 1.54 -12.05
C GLN A 358 12.60 2.05 -10.74
N GLU A 359 13.18 3.24 -10.74
CA GLU A 359 13.73 3.86 -9.52
C GLU A 359 12.63 4.08 -8.47
N TRP A 360 11.45 4.54 -8.90
CA TRP A 360 10.30 4.68 -8.02
C TRP A 360 9.82 3.33 -7.47
N ALA A 361 9.65 2.33 -8.36
CA ALA A 361 9.21 0.99 -7.97
C ALA A 361 10.16 0.33 -6.95
N ARG A 362 11.48 0.55 -7.04
CA ARG A 362 12.49 0.02 -6.09
C ARG A 362 12.29 0.52 -4.66
N CYS A 363 11.55 1.60 -4.45
CA CYS A 363 11.25 2.13 -3.12
C CYS A 363 10.16 1.31 -2.39
N PHE A 364 9.48 0.42 -3.10
CA PHE A 364 8.32 -0.34 -2.62
C PHE A 364 8.62 -1.84 -2.56
N THR A 365 9.52 -2.25 -1.67
CA THR A 365 9.78 -3.68 -1.43
C THR A 365 8.87 -4.22 -0.33
N TRP A 366 8.48 -5.47 -0.46
CA TRP A 366 7.72 -6.16 0.59
C TRP A 366 8.51 -6.30 1.90
N ASP A 367 9.85 -6.36 1.83
CA ASP A 367 10.72 -6.35 3.01
C ASP A 367 10.58 -5.05 3.80
N ARG A 368 10.56 -3.91 3.09
CA ARG A 368 10.35 -2.60 3.72
C ARG A 368 8.95 -2.49 4.32
N SER A 369 7.91 -2.91 3.60
CA SER A 369 6.53 -2.92 4.15
C SER A 369 6.41 -3.79 5.40
N SER A 370 7.08 -4.95 5.39
CA SER A 370 7.15 -5.87 6.53
C SER A 370 7.82 -5.24 7.75
N GLU A 371 8.96 -4.58 7.53
CA GLU A 371 9.71 -3.87 8.57
C GLU A 371 8.91 -2.70 9.16
N LEU A 372 8.28 -1.92 8.30
CA LEU A 372 7.44 -0.79 8.72
C LEU A 372 6.24 -1.26 9.56
N LEU A 373 5.50 -2.29 9.13
CA LEU A 373 4.35 -2.77 9.90
C LEU A 373 4.77 -3.41 11.24
N ALA A 374 5.91 -4.11 11.27
CA ALA A 374 6.50 -4.59 12.51
C ALA A 374 6.86 -3.43 13.45
N GLY A 375 7.44 -2.34 12.91
CA GLY A 375 7.74 -1.12 13.65
C GLY A 375 6.49 -0.50 14.29
N VAL A 376 5.37 -0.46 13.55
CA VAL A 376 4.09 0.04 14.08
C VAL A 376 3.57 -0.84 15.23
N LEU A 377 3.68 -2.17 15.12
CA LEU A 377 3.30 -3.09 16.20
C LEU A 377 4.16 -2.92 17.45
N LEU A 378 5.47 -2.74 17.29
CA LEU A 378 6.38 -2.47 18.41
C LEU A 378 6.08 -1.13 19.07
N GLU A 379 5.89 -0.08 18.29
CA GLU A 379 5.54 1.24 18.81
C GLU A 379 4.22 1.20 19.59
N GLU A 380 3.17 0.56 19.06
CA GLU A 380 1.92 0.38 19.81
C GLU A 380 2.12 -0.45 21.08
N THR A 381 2.99 -1.45 21.05
CA THR A 381 3.35 -2.24 22.24
C THR A 381 4.00 -1.38 23.32
N LEU A 382 4.94 -0.50 22.93
CA LEU A 382 5.62 0.42 23.84
C LEU A 382 4.63 1.46 24.41
N ARG A 383 3.72 1.98 23.56
CA ARG A 383 2.65 2.90 23.99
C ARG A 383 1.72 2.28 25.03
N ARG A 384 1.28 1.04 24.82
CA ARG A 384 0.39 0.34 25.77
C ARG A 384 1.06 -0.01 27.09
N ARG A 385 2.39 -0.13 27.08
CA ARG A 385 3.20 -0.30 28.30
C ARG A 385 3.55 1.02 28.99
N GLY A 386 3.13 2.17 28.45
CA GLY A 386 3.39 3.48 29.03
C GLY A 386 4.85 3.92 28.96
N VAL A 387 5.60 3.50 27.94
CA VAL A 387 6.98 3.96 27.73
C VAL A 387 6.97 5.41 27.22
N ASP A 388 7.66 6.29 27.94
CA ASP A 388 7.78 7.71 27.59
C ASP A 388 8.37 7.93 26.18
N GLY A 389 7.94 8.99 25.51
CA GLY A 389 8.43 9.37 24.17
C GLY A 389 7.70 8.71 22.99
N TYR A 390 6.83 7.73 23.24
CA TYR A 390 5.98 7.08 22.22
C TYR A 390 4.54 7.59 22.21
N ALA A 391 4.21 8.56 23.07
CA ALA A 391 2.86 9.12 23.16
C ALA A 391 2.56 10.20 22.09
N SER A 392 3.57 10.75 21.41
CA SER A 392 3.38 11.82 20.41
C SER A 392 2.56 11.32 19.22
N VAL A 393 1.56 12.12 18.83
CA VAL A 393 0.60 11.80 17.77
C VAL A 393 0.71 12.79 16.60
N SER A 394 1.85 13.47 16.48
CA SER A 394 2.09 14.37 15.36
C SER A 394 2.11 13.60 14.05
N ASP A 395 1.52 14.17 13.00
CA ASP A 395 1.68 13.69 11.62
C ASP A 395 2.91 14.31 10.94
N MET A 396 3.52 15.33 11.56
CA MET A 396 4.75 15.93 11.06
C MET A 396 5.84 14.86 11.01
N SER A 397 6.60 14.88 9.95
CA SER A 397 7.73 13.99 9.77
C SER A 397 8.87 14.81 9.17
N THR A 398 10.09 14.41 9.46
CA THR A 398 11.28 15.18 9.15
C THR A 398 12.29 14.30 8.46
N VAL A 399 12.87 14.81 7.38
CA VAL A 399 14.08 14.24 6.76
C VAL A 399 15.28 14.99 7.32
N ALA A 400 16.26 14.23 7.81
CA ALA A 400 17.54 14.77 8.24
C ALA A 400 18.67 14.11 7.44
N ARG A 401 19.55 14.92 6.85
CA ARG A 401 20.75 14.46 6.15
C ARG A 401 22.00 15.01 6.81
N PHE A 402 22.99 14.15 7.02
CA PHE A 402 24.25 14.52 7.66
C PHE A 402 25.36 13.53 7.30
N GLU A 403 26.60 13.98 7.35
CA GLU A 403 27.77 13.09 7.32
C GLU A 403 27.88 12.36 8.66
N LEU A 404 28.19 11.06 8.62
CA LEU A 404 28.32 10.27 9.85
C LEU A 404 29.47 10.83 10.72
N PRO A 405 29.21 11.30 11.96
CA PRO A 405 30.24 11.91 12.79
C PRO A 405 31.33 10.90 13.18
N ALA A 406 32.57 11.39 13.31
CA ALA A 406 33.70 10.55 13.71
C ALA A 406 33.44 9.87 15.07
N GLY A 407 33.52 8.54 15.09
CA GLY A 407 33.29 7.73 16.30
C GLY A 407 31.82 7.44 16.62
N VAL A 408 30.89 7.88 15.78
CA VAL A 408 29.46 7.52 15.85
C VAL A 408 29.19 6.48 14.77
N ASP A 409 28.51 5.39 15.14
CA ASP A 409 28.08 4.36 14.20
C ASP A 409 26.56 4.44 13.95
N LEU A 410 26.08 3.71 12.93
CA LEU A 410 24.64 3.61 12.67
C LEU A 410 23.84 3.02 13.83
N GLY A 411 24.46 2.23 14.71
CA GLY A 411 23.80 1.72 15.91
C GLY A 411 23.42 2.83 16.88
N SER A 412 24.36 3.75 17.11
CA SER A 412 24.17 4.94 17.92
C SER A 412 23.04 5.80 17.35
N ILE A 413 23.01 6.00 16.02
CA ILE A 413 21.88 6.69 15.35
C ILE A 413 20.57 5.93 15.61
N ARG A 414 20.50 4.62 15.35
CA ARG A 414 19.30 3.80 15.56
C ARG A 414 18.78 3.82 16.99
N SER A 415 19.66 3.99 17.99
CA SER A 415 19.26 3.99 19.41
C SER A 415 18.34 5.15 19.81
N VAL A 416 18.34 6.25 19.05
CA VAL A 416 17.47 7.43 19.28
C VAL A 416 16.26 7.49 18.35
N LEU A 417 16.21 6.57 17.39
CA LEU A 417 15.11 6.41 16.45
C LEU A 417 14.02 5.51 17.02
N ARG A 418 12.79 5.76 16.60
CA ARG A 418 11.66 4.87 16.87
C ARG A 418 11.71 3.67 15.92
N PRO A 419 11.03 2.56 16.27
CA PRO A 419 10.90 1.41 15.38
C PRO A 419 10.26 1.72 14.02
N THR A 420 9.53 2.84 13.90
CA THR A 420 8.88 3.28 12.65
C THR A 420 9.71 4.26 11.83
N ASP A 421 10.77 4.81 12.42
CA ASP A 421 11.72 5.70 11.73
C ASP A 421 12.64 4.88 10.82
N GLU A 422 13.14 5.50 9.77
CA GLU A 422 13.98 4.83 8.77
C GLU A 422 15.32 5.54 8.65
N VAL A 423 16.39 4.78 8.44
CA VAL A 423 17.74 5.32 8.25
C VAL A 423 18.44 4.58 7.13
N ARG A 424 19.15 5.33 6.29
CA ARG A 424 19.99 4.80 5.21
C ARG A 424 21.32 5.53 5.18
N GLU A 425 22.39 4.77 5.01
CA GLU A 425 23.74 5.29 4.77
C GLU A 425 24.13 5.01 3.32
N THR A 426 24.70 6.01 2.65
CA THR A 426 25.26 5.90 1.29
C THR A 426 26.58 6.65 1.26
N GLU A 427 27.69 5.93 1.08
CA GLU A 427 29.04 6.52 0.96
C GLU A 427 29.44 7.46 2.12
N GLY A 428 28.95 7.20 3.34
CA GLY A 428 29.22 8.01 4.54
C GLY A 428 28.22 9.13 4.81
N ASP A 429 27.33 9.42 3.85
CA ASP A 429 26.15 10.27 4.06
C ASP A 429 25.03 9.44 4.67
N VAL A 430 24.45 9.95 5.75
CA VAL A 430 23.29 9.36 6.43
C VAL A 430 22.06 10.20 6.13
N GLU A 431 21.00 9.55 5.69
CA GLU A 431 19.67 10.14 5.62
C GLU A 431 18.71 9.38 6.55
N VAL A 432 17.99 10.15 7.36
CA VAL A 432 17.02 9.63 8.33
C VAL A 432 15.65 10.23 8.04
N LEU A 433 14.64 9.38 7.96
CA LEU A 433 13.23 9.78 7.98
C LEU A 433 12.68 9.54 9.39
N ILE A 434 12.53 10.62 10.14
CA ILE A 434 11.98 10.62 11.49
C ILE A 434 10.50 10.96 11.38
N LYS A 435 9.65 9.96 11.59
CA LYS A 435 8.19 10.11 11.51
C LYS A 435 7.69 10.68 12.82
N GLY A 436 6.55 11.37 12.79
CA GLY A 436 5.83 11.86 13.98
C GLY A 436 6.62 12.81 14.90
N ARG A 437 7.60 13.53 14.36
CA ARG A 437 8.40 14.58 15.03
C ARG A 437 8.55 15.76 14.08
N ASP A 438 8.58 16.96 14.66
CA ASP A 438 8.98 18.16 13.92
C ASP A 438 10.51 18.29 13.82
N GLU A 439 10.99 19.31 13.11
CA GLU A 439 12.41 19.55 12.87
C GLU A 439 13.22 19.74 14.17
N PHE A 440 12.63 20.37 15.19
CA PHE A 440 13.30 20.61 16.46
C PHE A 440 13.43 19.33 17.28
N GLU A 441 12.35 18.55 17.37
CA GLU A 441 12.33 17.25 18.04
C GLU A 441 13.27 16.26 17.35
N ALA A 442 13.25 16.23 16.01
CA ALA A 442 14.12 15.40 15.18
C ALA A 442 15.60 15.76 15.41
N PHE A 443 15.96 17.04 15.32
CA PHE A 443 17.33 17.49 15.54
C PHE A 443 17.78 17.27 16.99
N ALA A 444 16.91 17.48 17.98
CA ALA A 444 17.24 17.21 19.38
C ALA A 444 17.56 15.74 19.64
N ALA A 445 16.82 14.81 19.02
CA ALA A 445 17.10 13.38 19.10
C ALA A 445 18.47 13.04 18.48
N LEU A 446 18.76 13.52 17.27
CA LEU A 446 20.03 13.27 16.59
C LEU A 446 21.23 13.91 17.33
N LYS A 447 21.05 15.11 17.87
CA LYS A 447 22.06 15.80 18.67
C LYS A 447 22.48 15.03 19.91
N SER A 448 21.56 14.26 20.50
CA SER A 448 21.85 13.45 21.70
C SER A 448 22.87 12.33 21.45
N VAL A 449 23.11 11.95 20.20
CA VAL A 449 24.11 10.95 19.76
C VAL A 449 25.27 11.57 18.97
N GLY A 450 25.46 12.88 19.09
CA GLY A 450 26.64 13.57 18.55
C GLY A 450 26.48 14.15 17.13
N VAL A 451 25.28 14.09 16.54
CA VAL A 451 25.00 14.77 15.26
C VAL A 451 24.81 16.27 15.54
N ILE A 452 25.87 17.04 15.34
CA ILE A 452 25.89 18.48 15.61
C ILE A 452 25.55 19.35 14.39
N ALA A 453 25.67 18.81 13.18
CA ALA A 453 25.34 19.47 11.93
C ALA A 453 24.51 18.50 11.07
N ALA A 454 23.30 18.92 10.71
CA ALA A 454 22.41 18.19 9.82
C ALA A 454 21.57 19.17 9.01
N GLU A 455 21.35 18.86 7.74
CA GLU A 455 20.29 19.47 6.96
C GLU A 455 18.97 18.83 7.40
N VAL A 456 18.05 19.64 7.94
CA VAL A 456 16.78 19.17 8.49
C VAL A 456 15.65 19.86 7.76
N ARG A 457 14.67 19.10 7.28
CA ARG A 457 13.52 19.63 6.54
C ARG A 457 12.25 18.80 6.76
N PRO A 458 11.06 19.39 6.60
CA PRO A 458 9.82 18.62 6.56
C PRO A 458 9.84 17.53 5.50
N ALA A 459 9.29 16.37 5.82
CA ALA A 459 9.09 15.27 4.89
C ALA A 459 7.82 15.48 4.06
N GLY A 460 7.94 15.33 2.74
CA GLY A 460 6.81 15.37 1.80
C GLY A 460 6.14 14.01 1.61
N ARG A 461 5.16 13.94 0.70
CA ARG A 461 4.51 12.70 0.27
C ARG A 461 5.56 11.68 -0.21
N SER A 462 6.43 12.10 -1.12
CA SER A 462 7.45 11.25 -1.74
C SER A 462 8.44 10.73 -0.70
N SER A 463 8.85 11.55 0.28
CA SER A 463 9.71 11.11 1.40
C SER A 463 9.06 9.99 2.21
N LEU A 464 7.79 10.18 2.58
CA LEU A 464 7.05 9.21 3.40
C LEU A 464 6.80 7.90 2.68
N LEU A 465 6.58 7.97 1.37
CA LEU A 465 6.34 6.80 0.53
C LEU A 465 7.61 6.07 0.17
N ALA A 466 8.67 6.76 -0.23
CA ALA A 466 9.88 6.14 -0.73
C ALA A 466 10.96 5.88 0.33
N GLY A 467 10.83 6.46 1.53
CA GLY A 467 11.81 6.30 2.61
C GLY A 467 13.07 7.14 2.39
N PRO A 468 14.18 6.88 3.10
CA PRO A 468 15.43 7.61 2.91
C PRO A 468 16.28 7.08 1.72
N GLY A 469 17.06 7.97 1.11
CA GLY A 469 18.08 7.73 0.09
C GLY A 469 17.52 7.39 -1.30
N ASN A 470 16.38 7.97 -1.66
CA ASN A 470 15.81 7.87 -3.01
C ASN A 470 15.89 9.22 -3.77
N GLY A 471 15.99 9.17 -5.10
CA GLY A 471 15.99 10.36 -5.97
C GLY A 471 14.60 10.97 -6.20
N PHE A 472 13.58 10.54 -5.45
CA PHE A 472 12.22 11.06 -5.51
C PHE A 472 11.91 12.09 -4.44
N THR A 473 12.79 12.28 -3.47
CA THR A 473 12.61 13.27 -2.41
C THR A 473 12.79 14.68 -2.97
N PRO A 474 11.72 15.47 -3.21
CA PRO A 474 11.86 16.79 -3.80
C PRO A 474 12.56 17.73 -2.82
N VAL A 475 13.19 18.79 -3.35
CA VAL A 475 13.83 19.83 -2.53
C VAL A 475 12.79 20.62 -1.71
N ASP A 476 11.55 20.71 -2.21
CA ASP A 476 10.43 21.40 -1.55
C ASP A 476 9.28 20.44 -1.24
N ALA A 477 9.00 20.25 0.06
CA ALA A 477 7.94 19.38 0.55
C ALA A 477 6.53 19.98 0.36
N VAL A 478 6.41 21.30 0.19
CA VAL A 478 5.11 21.99 0.09
C VAL A 478 4.42 21.70 -1.24
N HIS A 479 5.19 21.59 -2.33
CA HIS A 479 4.64 21.22 -3.64
C HIS A 479 4.28 19.73 -3.76
N ASP A 480 4.76 18.92 -2.82
CA ASP A 480 4.62 17.46 -2.79
C ASP A 480 3.45 16.99 -1.91
N LEU A 481 2.97 17.81 -0.97
CA LEU A 481 1.80 17.52 -0.12
C LEU A 481 0.51 18.04 -0.76
#